data_AF-A0A7L9CCQ7-F1
#
_entry.id   AF-A0A7L9CCQ7-F1
#
_cell.length_a   1.000
_cell.length_b   1.000
_cell.length_c   1.000
_cell.angle_alpha   90.00
_cell.angle_beta   90.00
_cell.angle_gamma   90.00
#
_symmetry.space_group_name_H-M   'P 1'
#
loop_
_entity.id
_entity.type
_entity.pdbx_description
1 polymer ?
#
loop_
_entity_poly.entity_id
_entity_poly.type
_entity_poly.pdbx_seq_one_letter_code
_entity_poly.pdbx_strand_id
1 'polypeptide(L)'
;MMINGLILKRFTVGSFPVNGYLVADPVTRVGAFIDPGGFSKEIDAFVKEQKILLQYLFVTHGHWDHTEGLADFTSRYQVQSYAERGRSSRQPFVAGW
;
A
#
# COMPACT_ATOMS: atom_id res chain seq x y z
N MET A 1 -12.48 9.58 -3.15
CA MET A 1 -13.62 10.30 -2.54
C MET A 1 -13.20 10.69 -1.12
N MET A 2 -13.63 11.85 -0.63
CA MET A 2 -13.46 12.21 0.78
C MET A 2 -14.56 11.50 1.58
N ILE A 3 -14.19 10.68 2.56
CA ILE A 3 -15.14 10.07 3.50
C ILE A 3 -14.76 10.58 4.89
N ASN A 4 -15.67 11.31 5.55
CA ASN A 4 -15.56 11.76 6.95
C ASN A 4 -14.13 12.06 7.45
N GLY A 5 -13.41 12.95 6.76
CA GLY A 5 -12.07 13.39 7.18
C GLY A 5 -10.90 12.54 6.71
N LEU A 6 -11.07 11.65 5.74
CA LEU A 6 -9.99 10.87 5.12
C LEU A 6 -9.97 11.02 3.59
N ILE A 7 -8.76 11.00 3.03
CA ILE A 7 -8.54 10.77 1.60
C ILE A 7 -8.57 9.25 1.38
N LEU A 8 -9.49 8.78 0.54
CA LEU A 8 -9.63 7.36 0.22
C LEU A 8 -9.79 7.15 -1.29
N LYS A 9 -9.02 6.21 -1.85
CA LYS A 9 -9.22 5.68 -3.19
C LYS A 9 -8.96 4.18 -3.25
N ARG A 10 -9.87 3.46 -3.91
CA ARG A 10 -9.70 2.05 -4.27
C ARG A 10 -9.04 1.96 -5.64
N PHE A 11 -8.14 1.01 -5.80
CA PHE A 11 -7.51 0.61 -7.05
C PHE A 11 -7.78 -0.86 -7.30
N THR A 12 -7.93 -1.24 -8.56
CA THR A 12 -7.78 -2.63 -8.97
C THR A 12 -6.30 -2.82 -9.30
N VAL A 13 -5.62 -3.76 -8.64
CA VAL A 13 -4.15 -3.85 -8.64
C VAL A 13 -3.67 -5.24 -9.02
N GLY A 14 -2.44 -5.34 -9.54
CA GLY A 14 -1.77 -6.61 -9.81
C GLY A 14 -2.25 -7.35 -11.06
N SER A 15 -1.72 -8.56 -11.24
CA SER A 15 -2.09 -9.45 -12.34
C SER A 15 -3.47 -10.10 -12.15
N PHE A 16 -3.96 -10.15 -10.90
CA PHE A 16 -5.29 -10.62 -10.52
C PHE A 16 -6.08 -9.42 -10.00
N PRO A 17 -7.39 -9.29 -10.29
CA PRO A 17 -8.17 -8.09 -9.97
C PRO A 17 -8.48 -7.97 -8.46
N VAL A 18 -7.45 -7.69 -7.67
CA VAL A 18 -7.51 -7.46 -6.22
C VAL A 18 -7.85 -6.00 -5.95
N ASN A 19 -8.58 -5.75 -4.87
CA ASN A 19 -8.85 -4.41 -4.40
C ASN A 19 -7.75 -3.93 -3.46
N GLY A 20 -6.95 -2.98 -3.94
CA GLY A 20 -6.05 -2.20 -3.09
C GLY A 20 -6.73 -0.90 -2.63
N TYR A 21 -6.43 -0.46 -1.41
CA TYR A 21 -6.99 0.79 -0.87
C TYR A 21 -5.90 1.72 -0.37
N LEU A 22 -5.83 2.91 -0.96
CA LEU A 22 -4.97 3.98 -0.48
C LEU A 22 -5.78 4.91 0.42
N VAL A 23 -5.33 5.04 1.66
CA VAL A 23 -5.91 5.91 2.69
C VAL A 23 -4.87 6.92 3.15
N ALA A 24 -5.29 8.16 3.40
CA ALA A 24 -4.42 9.17 3.99
C ALA A 24 -5.19 10.18 4.83
N ASP A 25 -4.52 10.71 5.83
CA ASP A 25 -4.98 11.85 6.61
C ASP A 25 -4.85 13.14 5.79
N PRO A 26 -5.91 13.97 5.65
CA PRO A 26 -5.90 15.13 4.77
C PRO A 26 -5.05 16.30 5.30
N VAL A 27 -4.70 16.29 6.59
CA VAL A 27 -3.93 17.37 7.25
C VAL A 27 -2.44 17.07 7.15
N THR A 28 -2.01 15.97 7.76
CA THR A 28 -0.61 15.51 7.82
C THR A 28 -0.14 14.88 6.52
N ARG A 29 -1.06 14.43 5.67
CA ARG A 29 -0.80 13.69 4.43
C ARG A 29 -0.16 12.33 4.63
N VAL A 30 0.02 11.87 5.86
CA VAL A 30 0.52 10.53 6.13
C VAL A 30 -0.51 9.51 5.61
N GLY A 31 -0.02 8.57 4.81
CA GLY A 31 -0.87 7.58 4.16
C GLY A 31 -0.37 6.15 4.27
N ALA A 32 -1.31 5.24 4.05
CA ALA A 32 -1.09 3.81 3.98
C ALA A 32 -1.72 3.22 2.73
N PHE A 33 -1.11 2.16 2.19
CA PHE A 33 -1.71 1.33 1.14
C PHE A 33 -1.99 -0.06 1.68
N ILE A 34 -3.27 -0.44 1.69
CA ILE A 34 -3.75 -1.76 2.07
C ILE A 34 -3.86 -2.63 0.82
N ASP A 35 -3.30 -3.83 0.89
CA ASP A 35 -3.21 -4.82 -0.18
C ASP A 35 -2.60 -4.27 -1.49
N PRO A 36 -1.32 -3.87 -1.46
CA PRO A 36 -0.61 -3.34 -2.63
C PRO A 36 -0.22 -4.48 -3.60
N GLY A 37 -1.21 -5.17 -4.16
CA GLY A 37 -1.05 -6.30 -5.07
C GLY A 37 -0.40 -5.97 -6.42
N GLY A 38 -0.08 -4.71 -6.69
CA GLY A 38 0.67 -4.31 -7.87
C GLY A 38 0.84 -2.80 -7.95
N PHE A 39 1.88 -2.36 -8.63
CA PHE A 39 2.15 -0.96 -8.87
C PHE A 39 1.56 -0.49 -10.19
N SER A 40 1.05 0.74 -10.24
CA SER A 40 0.61 1.36 -11.48
C SER A 40 0.93 2.86 -11.49
N LYS A 41 1.06 3.43 -12.69
CA LYS A 41 1.24 4.88 -12.86
C LYS A 41 0.07 5.68 -12.29
N GLU A 42 -1.13 5.08 -12.26
CA GLU A 42 -2.31 5.72 -11.67
C GLU A 42 -2.17 5.88 -10.15
N ILE A 43 -1.64 4.86 -9.47
CA ILE A 43 -1.37 4.93 -8.02
C ILE A 43 -0.33 6.00 -7.74
N ASP A 44 0.78 6.00 -8.49
CA ASP A 44 1.85 6.99 -8.36
C ASP A 44 1.35 8.43 -8.57
N ALA A 45 0.53 8.64 -9.61
CA ALA A 45 -0.07 9.91 -9.90
C ALA A 45 -0.99 10.36 -8.76
N PHE A 46 -1.81 9.46 -8.22
CA PHE A 46 -2.70 9.78 -7.10
C PHE A 46 -1.93 10.18 -5.83
N VAL A 47 -0.88 9.45 -5.48
CA VAL A 47 0.00 9.79 -4.35
C VAL A 47 0.58 11.19 -4.51
N LYS A 48 1.08 11.52 -5.70
CA LYS A 48 1.68 12.83 -6.01
C LYS A 48 0.64 13.95 -6.02
N GLU A 49 -0.50 13.75 -6.68
CA GLU A 49 -1.58 14.74 -6.79
C GLU A 49 -2.14 15.09 -5.40
N GLN A 50 -2.38 14.08 -4.57
CA GLN A 50 -2.91 14.26 -3.22
C GLN A 50 -1.81 14.62 -2.20
N LYS A 51 -0.55 14.73 -2.64
CA LYS A 51 0.63 15.05 -1.82
C LYS A 51 0.79 14.11 -0.63
N ILE A 52 0.49 12.83 -0.83
CA ILE A 52 0.49 11.82 0.24
C ILE A 52 1.93 11.42 0.56
N LEU A 53 2.28 11.52 1.84
CA LEU A 53 3.47 10.92 2.40
C LEU A 53 3.16 9.45 2.72
N LEU A 54 3.34 8.57 1.73
CA LEU A 54 3.10 7.14 1.87
C LEU A 54 4.18 6.52 2.77
N GLN A 55 3.80 6.10 3.98
CA GLN A 55 4.73 5.53 4.98
C GLN A 55 4.45 4.07 5.31
N TYR A 56 3.25 3.57 4.99
CA TYR A 56 2.82 2.25 5.46
C TYR A 56 2.24 1.42 4.33
N LEU A 57 2.60 0.14 4.31
CA LEU A 57 1.94 -0.89 3.54
C LEU A 57 1.33 -1.91 4.50
N PHE A 58 0.06 -2.25 4.31
CA PHE A 58 -0.62 -3.29 5.08
C PHE A 58 -1.06 -4.40 4.14
N VAL A 59 -0.85 -5.64 4.55
CA VAL A 59 -1.35 -6.82 3.83
C VAL A 59 -2.36 -7.52 4.73
N THR A 60 -3.58 -7.70 4.24
CA THR A 60 -4.68 -8.31 5.00
C THR A 60 -4.43 -9.79 5.28
N HIS A 61 -3.86 -10.52 4.31
CA HIS A 61 -3.49 -11.93 4.42
C HIS A 61 -2.40 -12.31 3.40
N GLY A 62 -1.65 -13.38 3.68
CA GLY A 62 -0.44 -13.75 2.93
C GLY A 62 -0.65 -14.43 1.57
N HIS A 63 -1.70 -14.07 0.82
CA HIS A 63 -1.80 -14.49 -0.58
C HIS A 63 -0.91 -13.62 -1.47
N TRP A 64 -0.31 -14.25 -2.48
CA TRP A 64 0.74 -13.65 -3.28
C TRP A 64 0.26 -12.43 -4.07
N ASP A 65 -0.97 -12.46 -4.57
CA ASP A 65 -1.65 -11.40 -5.34
C ASP A 65 -1.96 -10.15 -4.49
N HIS A 66 -1.86 -10.23 -3.16
CA HIS A 66 -1.92 -9.08 -2.27
C HIS A 66 -0.53 -8.49 -1.95
N THR A 67 0.54 -9.19 -2.32
CA THR A 67 1.95 -8.86 -1.97
C THR A 67 2.84 -8.54 -3.18
N GLU A 68 2.40 -8.83 -4.40
CA GLU A 68 3.19 -8.70 -5.64
C GLU A 68 3.77 -7.27 -5.82
N GLY A 69 3.07 -6.23 -5.40
CA GLY A 69 3.56 -4.84 -5.51
C GLY A 69 4.55 -4.41 -4.42
N LEU A 70 4.79 -5.19 -3.35
CA LEU A 70 5.62 -4.76 -2.21
C LEU A 70 7.04 -4.33 -2.64
N ALA A 71 7.66 -5.07 -3.56
CA ALA A 71 9.01 -4.75 -4.06
C ALA A 71 9.03 -3.39 -4.79
N ASP A 72 8.05 -3.13 -5.64
CA ASP A 72 7.93 -1.86 -6.36
C ASP A 72 7.73 -0.70 -5.38
N PHE A 73 6.83 -0.83 -4.41
CA PHE A 73 6.58 0.23 -3.43
C PHE A 73 7.79 0.50 -2.55
N THR A 74 8.46 -0.53 -2.04
CA THR A 74 9.65 -0.38 -1.18
C THR A 74 10.86 0.20 -1.93
N SER A 75 10.95 -0.01 -3.25
CA SER A 75 12.00 0.62 -4.07
C SER A 75 11.77 2.11 -4.36
N ARG A 76 10.51 2.58 -4.28
CA ARG A 76 10.10 3.94 -4.70
C ARG A 76 9.75 4.85 -3.52
N TYR A 77 9.34 4.27 -2.41
CA TYR A 77 8.84 4.97 -1.24
C TYR A 77 9.53 4.46 0.03
N GLN A 78 9.74 5.36 0.99
CA GLN A 78 10.23 5.00 2.32
C GLN A 78 9.06 4.48 3.17
N VAL A 79 8.74 3.20 2.99
CA VAL A 79 7.57 2.56 3.61
C VAL A 79 7.96 1.44 4.57
N GLN A 80 7.12 1.24 5.58
CA GLN A 80 7.15 0.09 6.47
C GLN A 80 5.98 -0.83 6.13
N SER A 81 6.26 -2.12 5.96
CA SER A 81 5.27 -3.13 5.60
C SER A 81 4.84 -3.96 6.81
N TYR A 82 3.54 -4.17 6.96
CA TYR A 82 2.91 -4.90 8.07
C TYR A 82 1.98 -6.00 7.53
N ALA A 83 1.96 -7.15 8.21
CA ALA A 83 1.08 -8.28 7.92
C ALA A 83 0.67 -8.99 9.23
N GLU A 84 -0.31 -9.89 9.17
CA GLU A 84 -0.78 -10.67 10.32
C GLU A 84 0.36 -11.47 11.01
N ARG A 85 0.30 -11.58 12.34
CA ARG A 85 1.26 -12.30 13.19
C ARG A 85 1.16 -13.85 13.11
N GLY A 86 0.46 -14.41 12.13
CA GLY A 86 0.09 -15.84 12.05
C GLY A 86 1.00 -16.74 11.21
N ARG A 87 1.84 -16.18 10.33
CA ARG A 87 2.96 -16.90 9.68
C ARG A 87 4.21 -16.03 9.73
N SER A 88 5.26 -16.60 10.30
CA SER A 88 6.59 -16.02 10.56
C SER A 88 7.02 -14.82 9.69
N SER A 89 7.02 -13.63 10.28
CA SER A 89 8.17 -12.71 10.22
C SER A 89 8.05 -11.66 11.32
N ARG A 90 8.79 -11.84 12.42
CA ARG A 90 9.17 -10.72 13.28
C ARG A 90 10.26 -9.94 12.57
N GLN A 91 9.91 -9.21 11.51
CA GLN A 91 10.80 -8.27 10.82
C GLN A 91 9.95 -7.42 9.85
N PRO A 92 10.27 -6.13 9.64
CA PRO A 92 9.87 -5.48 8.38
C PRO A 92 10.24 -6.42 7.23
N PHE A 93 9.40 -6.55 6.21
CA PHE A 93 9.76 -7.32 5.02
C PHE A 93 11.06 -6.73 4.43
N VAL A 94 12.22 -7.26 4.82
CA VAL A 94 13.49 -7.05 4.14
C VAL A 94 13.39 -7.97 2.94
N ALA A 95 13.16 -7.38 1.77
CA ALA A 95 13.13 -8.09 0.50
C ALA A 95 14.43 -8.91 0.37
N GLY A 96 14.30 -10.21 0.58
CA GLY A 96 15.36 -11.21 0.47
C GLY A 96 14.76 -12.45 -0.14
N TRP A 97 14.63 -12.42 -1.46
CA TRP A 97 14.65 -13.57 -2.36
C TRP A 97 15.56 -13.21 -3.52
#